data_AF-R6DFG6-F1
#
_entry.id   AF-R6DFG6-F1
#
_cell.length_a   1.000
_cell.length_b   1.000
_cell.length_c   1.000
_cell.angle_alpha   90.00
_cell.angle_beta   90.00
_cell.angle_gamma   90.00
#
_symmetry.space_group_name_H-M   'P 1'
#
loop_
_entity.id
_entity.type
_entity.pdbx_description
1 polymer ?
#
loop_
_entity_poly.entity_id
_entity_poly.type
_entity_poly.pdbx_seq_one_letter_code
_entity_poly.pdbx_strand_id
1 'polypeptide(L)'
;MDMIHIQEGSRYDGYFERVAERISAVLTDEMRLAILNLKYETPDTEKIMGVEYYQAVIQDGVRSYPEFEEWRRLHPVVGVVEWMP
;
A
#
# COMPACT_ATOMS: atom_id res chain seq x y z
N MET A 1 -5.58 14.69 5.15
CA MET A 1 -4.77 13.78 4.34
C MET A 1 -3.33 14.09 4.68
N ASP A 2 -2.75 13.34 5.61
CA ASP A 2 -1.35 13.50 6.01
C ASP A 2 -0.46 12.90 4.93
N MET A 3 0.06 13.78 4.09
CA MET A 3 1.08 13.48 3.10
C MET A 3 2.42 13.57 3.82
N ILE A 4 3.10 12.44 3.95
CA ILE A 4 4.41 12.33 4.61
C ILE A 4 5.36 13.37 4.01
N HIS A 5 5.79 14.35 4.81
CA HIS A 5 6.85 15.29 4.43
C HIS A 5 8.18 14.52 4.39
N ILE A 6 8.67 14.23 3.18
CA ILE A 6 10.04 13.80 2.95
C ILE A 6 10.87 15.05 2.67
N GLN A 7 11.98 15.22 3.40
CA GLN A 7 12.93 16.30 3.15
C GLN A 7 13.52 16.15 1.73
N GLU A 8 13.40 17.22 0.93
CA GLU A 8 14.02 17.35 -0.40
C GLU A 8 15.52 17.00 -0.31
N GLY A 9 15.98 16.09 -1.17
CA GLY A 9 17.38 15.64 -1.26
C GLY A 9 17.66 14.21 -0.74
N SER A 10 16.65 13.44 -0.34
CA SER A 10 16.82 12.03 0.08
C SER A 10 16.77 11.05 -1.11
N ARG A 11 17.31 9.84 -0.95
CA ARG A 11 17.29 8.72 -1.93
C ARG A 11 15.87 8.34 -2.43
N TYR A 12 14.84 8.88 -1.80
CA TYR A 12 13.43 8.66 -2.11
C TYR A 12 12.75 9.83 -2.87
N ASP A 13 13.49 10.91 -3.19
CA ASP A 13 12.96 11.99 -4.02
C ASP A 13 12.50 11.43 -5.38
N GLY A 14 11.23 11.64 -5.69
CA GLY A 14 10.59 11.15 -6.91
C GLY A 14 10.31 9.64 -6.95
N TYR A 15 10.68 8.84 -5.94
CA TYR A 15 10.30 7.42 -5.88
C TYR A 15 8.80 7.28 -5.56
N PHE A 16 8.34 7.99 -4.53
CA PHE A 16 6.94 8.00 -4.12
C PHE A 16 6.02 8.62 -5.18
N GLU A 17 6.50 9.65 -5.88
CA GLU A 17 5.77 10.25 -7.00
C GLU A 17 5.56 9.25 -8.14
N ARG A 18 6.62 8.53 -8.54
CA ARG A 18 6.52 7.48 -9.57
C ARG A 18 5.61 6.33 -9.14
N VAL A 19 5.67 5.91 -7.88
CA VAL A 19 4.77 4.89 -7.34
C VAL A 19 3.31 5.37 -7.38
N ALA A 20 3.05 6.62 -6.98
CA ALA A 20 1.70 7.18 -7.02
C ALA A 20 1.14 7.30 -8.46
N GLU A 21 1.97 7.73 -9.42
CA GLU A 21 1.60 7.78 -10.84
C GLU A 21 1.24 6.39 -11.38
N ARG A 22 2.08 5.38 -11.11
CA ARG A 22 1.84 4.02 -11.60
C ARG A 22 0.65 3.35 -10.93
N ILE A 23 0.47 3.53 -9.62
CA ILE A 23 -0.75 3.08 -8.93
C ILE A 23 -1.96 3.69 -9.63
N SER A 24 -1.96 5.00 -9.87
CA SER A 24 -3.09 5.69 -10.52
C SER A 24 -3.37 5.19 -11.94
N ALA A 25 -2.35 4.72 -12.65
CA ALA A 25 -2.49 4.17 -14.00
C ALA A 25 -3.15 2.77 -14.04
N VAL A 26 -3.02 1.97 -12.96
CA VAL A 26 -3.52 0.58 -12.90
C VAL A 26 -4.72 0.40 -11.98
N LEU A 27 -5.02 1.39 -11.13
CA LEU A 27 -6.06 1.29 -10.12
C LEU A 27 -7.45 1.35 -10.74
N THR A 28 -8.23 0.30 -10.54
CA THR A 28 -9.66 0.26 -10.88
C THR A 28 -10.53 0.71 -9.70
N ASP A 29 -11.79 1.07 -9.94
CA ASP A 29 -12.74 1.43 -8.88
C ASP A 29 -12.94 0.29 -7.86
N GLU A 30 -12.96 -0.96 -8.33
CA GLU A 30 -13.04 -2.14 -7.47
C GLU A 30 -11.82 -2.25 -6.54
N MET A 31 -10.61 -2.09 -7.10
CA MET A 31 -9.38 -2.11 -6.31
C MET A 31 -9.34 -0.96 -5.30
N ARG A 32 -9.79 0.24 -5.70
CA ARG A 32 -9.88 1.39 -4.82
C ARG A 32 -10.82 1.12 -3.65
N LEU A 33 -11.98 0.52 -3.91
CA LEU A 33 -12.94 0.15 -2.87
C LEU A 33 -12.35 -0.91 -1.93
N ALA A 34 -11.67 -1.93 -2.47
CA ALA A 34 -10.99 -2.94 -1.67
C ALA A 34 -9.94 -2.31 -0.73
N ILE A 35 -9.09 -1.42 -1.24
CA ILE A 35 -8.08 -0.72 -0.42
C ILE A 35 -8.73 0.12 0.69
N LEU A 36 -9.83 0.83 0.39
CA LEU A 36 -10.54 1.61 1.39
C LEU A 36 -11.19 0.75 2.47
N ASN A 37 -11.81 -0.38 2.07
CA ASN A 37 -12.39 -1.33 3.01
C ASN A 37 -11.32 -1.93 3.92
N LEU A 38 -10.18 -2.36 3.37
CA LEU A 38 -9.06 -2.88 4.16
C LEU A 38 -8.55 -1.86 5.18
N LYS A 39 -8.42 -0.59 4.79
CA LYS A 39 -8.02 0.50 5.70
C LYS A 39 -9.04 0.75 6.81
N TYR A 40 -10.33 0.59 6.52
CA TYR A 40 -11.41 0.76 7.49
C TYR A 40 -11.51 -0.42 8.47
N GLU A 41 -11.30 -1.64 7.97
CA GLU A 41 -11.35 -2.86 8.77
C GLU A 41 -10.09 -3.06 9.62
N THR A 42 -8.98 -2.43 9.24
CA THR A 42 -7.73 -2.51 10.02
C THR A 42 -7.91 -1.83 11.37
N PRO A 43 -7.65 -2.54 12.49
CA PRO A 43 -7.71 -1.95 13.82
C PRO A 43 -6.73 -0.78 13.97
N ASP A 44 -7.16 0.31 14.62
CA ASP A 44 -6.31 1.50 14.86
C ASP A 44 -5.02 1.20 15.65
N THR A 45 -5.00 0.06 16.35
CA THR A 45 -3.82 -0.43 17.08
C THR A 45 -2.71 -0.93 16.16
N GLU A 46 -3.03 -1.25 14.90
CA GLU A 46 -2.08 -1.74 13.92
C GLU A 46 -1.49 -0.61 13.08
N LYS A 47 -0.15 -0.58 13.01
CA LYS A 47 0.56 0.29 12.08
C LYS A 47 0.90 -0.48 10.81
N ILE A 48 0.04 -0.32 9.80
CA ILE A 48 0.22 -0.91 8.48
C ILE A 48 0.69 0.16 7.49
N MET A 49 1.75 -0.12 6.74
CA MET A 49 2.24 0.82 5.74
C MET A 49 1.27 0.89 4.55
N GLY A 50 1.07 2.09 4.01
CA GLY A 50 0.17 2.30 2.87
C GLY A 50 0.47 1.39 1.68
N VAL A 51 1.75 1.13 1.41
CA VAL A 51 2.23 0.28 0.31
C VAL A 51 1.77 -1.17 0.42
N GLU A 52 1.61 -1.71 1.63
CA GLU A 52 1.15 -3.09 1.84
C GLU A 52 -0.26 -3.29 1.27
N TYR A 53 -1.17 -2.33 1.45
CA TYR A 53 -2.51 -2.39 0.88
C TYR A 53 -2.49 -2.36 -0.65
N TYR A 54 -1.69 -1.46 -1.23
CA TYR A 54 -1.61 -1.33 -2.68
C TYR A 54 -1.01 -2.59 -3.30
N GLN A 55 0.08 -3.11 -2.72
CA GLN A 55 0.71 -4.34 -3.19
C GLN A 55 -0.25 -5.53 -3.08
N ALA A 56 -0.86 -5.76 -1.92
CA ALA A 56 -1.78 -6.88 -1.72
C ALA A 56 -2.96 -6.86 -2.71
N VAL A 57 -3.53 -5.68 -2.98
CA VAL A 57 -4.71 -5.54 -3.84
C VAL A 57 -4.36 -5.57 -5.34
N ILE A 58 -3.30 -4.85 -5.74
CA ILE A 58 -2.93 -4.67 -7.15
C ILE A 58 -2.15 -5.87 -7.67
N GLN A 59 -1.18 -6.39 -6.89
CA GLN A 59 -0.31 -7.48 -7.32
C GLN A 59 -0.95 -8.85 -7.04
N ASP A 60 -1.48 -9.04 -5.83
CA ASP A 60 -1.90 -10.37 -5.36
C ASP A 60 -3.42 -10.55 -5.29
N GLY A 61 -4.19 -9.52 -5.68
CA GLY A 61 -5.63 -9.64 -5.85
C GLY A 61 -6.42 -9.73 -4.55
N VAL A 62 -5.85 -9.38 -3.39
CA VAL A 62 -6.52 -9.41 -2.09
C VAL A 62 -7.76 -8.50 -2.10
N ARG A 63 -8.88 -8.95 -1.51
CA ARG A 63 -10.14 -8.17 -1.47
C ARG A 63 -10.79 -8.09 -0.09
N SER A 64 -10.29 -8.83 0.90
CA SER A 64 -10.86 -8.89 2.26
C SER A 64 -9.80 -8.83 3.35
N TYR A 65 -10.17 -8.35 4.55
CA TYR A 65 -9.22 -8.27 5.66
C TYR A 65 -8.65 -9.62 6.10
N PRO A 66 -9.41 -10.73 6.18
CA PRO A 66 -8.83 -12.04 6.50
C PRO A 66 -7.79 -12.52 5.47
N GLU A 67 -8.02 -12.27 4.18
CA GLU A 67 -7.03 -12.55 3.14
C GLU A 67 -5.80 -11.65 3.29
N PHE A 68 -6.00 -10.40 3.68
CA PHE A 68 -4.92 -9.44 3.90
C PHE A 68 -4.05 -9.83 5.10
N GLU A 69 -4.64 -10.29 6.21
CA GLU A 69 -3.89 -10.82 7.36
C GLU A 69 -3.01 -12.00 6.94
N GLU A 70 -3.54 -12.93 6.14
CA GLU A 70 -2.76 -14.05 5.62
C GLU A 70 -1.66 -13.59 4.66
N TRP A 71 -1.99 -12.66 3.77
CA TRP A 71 -1.03 -12.08 2.84
C TRP A 71 0.16 -11.46 3.60
N ARG A 72 -0.09 -10.74 4.69
CA ARG A 72 0.98 -10.14 5.52
C ARG A 72 1.84 -11.19 6.23
N ARG A 73 1.26 -12.33 6.65
CA ARG A 73 2.03 -13.45 7.20
C ARG A 73 3.00 -14.05 6.17
N LEU A 74 2.58 -14.10 4.91
CA LEU A 74 3.38 -14.62 3.79
C LEU A 74 4.37 -13.59 3.22
N HIS A 75 4.11 -12.29 3.43
CA HIS A 75 4.92 -11.18 2.94
C HIS A 75 5.46 -10.33 4.10
N PRO A 76 6.32 -10.88 4.98
CA PRO A 76 6.89 -10.12 6.08
C PRO A 76 7.74 -8.96 5.55
N VAL A 77 7.41 -7.74 5.95
CA VAL A 77 8.20 -6.57 5.56
C VAL A 77 9.51 -6.54 6.34
N VAL A 78 10.63 -6.67 5.62
CA VAL A 78 11.98 -6.58 6.19
C VAL A 78 12.62 -5.26 5.73
N GLY A 79 12.26 -4.15 6.39
CA GLY A 79 12.82 -2.83 6.11
C GLY A 79 12.04 -2.02 5.09
N VAL A 80 12.73 -1.35 4.16
CA VAL A 80 12.11 -0.47 3.16
C VAL A 80 11.52 -1.33 2.05
N VAL A 81 10.22 -1.19 1.81
CA VAL A 81 9.53 -1.87 0.71
C VAL A 81 9.79 -1.10 -0.59
N GLU A 82 10.72 -1.57 -1.41
CA GLU A 82 10.89 -1.11 -2.79
C GLU A 82 9.90 -1.84 -3.71
N TRP A 83 8.62 -1.47 -3.63
CA TRP A 83 7.56 -1.98 -4.52
C TRP A 83 7.16 -0.95 -5.57
N MET A 84 6.97 -1.41 -6.81
CA MET A 84 6.56 -0.62 -7.96
C MET A 84 5.58 -1.45 -8.82
N PRO A 85 4.34 -0.97 -9.05
CA PRO A 85 3.39 -1.64 -9.92
C PRO A 85 3.73 -1.50 -11.41
#